data_AF-A0A6A4Q907-F1
#
_entry.id   AF-A0A6A4Q907-F1
#
_cell.length_a   1.000
_cell.length_b   1.000
_cell.length_c   1.000
_cell.angle_alpha   90.00
_cell.angle_beta   90.00
_cell.angle_gamma   90.00
#
_symmetry.space_group_name_H-M   'P 1'
#
loop_
_entity.id
_entity.type
_entity.pdbx_description
1 polymer ?
#
loop_
_entity_poly.entity_id
_entity_poly.type
_entity_poly.pdbx_seq_one_letter_code
_entity_poly.pdbx_strand_id
1 'polypeptide(L)'
;MLSVEMGLRELASLKVEDAVVLALGQYRLQNLELSDEEADDVVFKEAWLTYFWRRALTYGVEVDIAEACLRFWINHNGQSPTSHDTIDVGQGILELRKLGIEQQLWEASRKEIDQPALLAVHNHELSIKLEALS
;
A
#
# COMPACT_ATOMS: atom_id res chain seq x y z
N MET A 1 5.43 -29.31 24.79
CA MET A 1 4.71 -29.28 23.50
C MET A 1 3.36 -28.57 23.57
N LEU A 2 2.58 -28.70 24.66
CA LEU A 2 1.22 -28.10 24.78
C LEU A 2 1.15 -26.57 24.75
N SER A 3 2.18 -25.85 25.22
CA SER A 3 2.19 -24.37 25.25
C SER A 3 2.22 -23.74 23.86
N VAL A 4 2.95 -24.36 22.91
CA VAL A 4 3.03 -23.88 21.52
C VAL A 4 1.72 -24.12 20.78
N GLU A 5 1.06 -25.25 21.04
CA GLU A 5 -0.23 -25.59 20.44
C GLU A 5 -1.37 -24.67 20.93
N MET A 6 -1.36 -24.33 22.22
CA MET A 6 -2.30 -23.38 22.81
C MET A 6 -2.11 -21.97 22.23
N GLY A 7 -0.85 -21.51 22.11
CA GLY A 7 -0.55 -20.22 21.51
C GLY A 7 -0.93 -20.11 20.03
N LEU A 8 -0.73 -21.17 19.25
CA LEU A 8 -1.16 -21.21 17.84
C LEU A 8 -2.69 -21.21 17.70
N ARG A 9 -3.40 -21.86 18.63
CA ARG A 9 -4.87 -21.90 18.65
C ARG A 9 -5.48 -20.57 19.08
N GLU A 10 -4.88 -19.89 20.05
CA GLU A 10 -5.27 -18.52 20.43
C GLU A 10 -5.03 -17.53 19.29
N LEU A 11 -3.89 -17.61 18.60
CA LEU A 11 -3.60 -16.81 17.41
C LEU A 11 -4.61 -17.06 16.28
N ALA A 12 -5.01 -18.31 16.08
CA ALA A 12 -6.06 -18.64 15.11
C ALA A 12 -7.43 -18.09 15.53
N SER A 13 -7.79 -18.16 16.82
CA SER A 13 -9.02 -17.58 17.36
C SER A 13 -9.05 -16.06 17.18
N LEU A 14 -7.96 -15.37 17.52
CA LEU A 14 -7.85 -13.92 17.38
C LEU A 14 -8.03 -13.48 15.92
N LYS A 15 -7.45 -14.25 14.98
CA LYS A 15 -7.62 -13.99 13.54
C LYS A 15 -9.05 -14.21 13.06
N VAL A 16 -9.75 -15.19 13.62
CA VAL A 16 -11.17 -15.43 13.31
C VAL A 16 -12.02 -14.30 13.88
N GLU A 17 -11.74 -13.84 15.10
CA GLU A 17 -12.45 -12.72 15.73
C GLU A 17 -12.27 -11.41 14.94
N ASP A 18 -11.04 -11.11 14.52
CA ASP A 18 -10.76 -9.94 13.68
C ASP A 18 -11.49 -10.03 12.32
N ALA A 19 -11.50 -11.22 11.71
CA ALA A 19 -12.25 -11.46 10.47
C ALA A 19 -13.78 -11.36 10.66
N VAL A 20 -14.31 -11.80 11.81
CA VAL A 20 -15.74 -11.72 12.12
C VAL A 20 -16.15 -10.26 12.40
N VAL A 21 -15.34 -9.50 13.13
CA VAL A 21 -15.56 -8.07 13.36
C VAL A 21 -15.51 -7.31 12.04
N LEU A 22 -14.54 -7.61 11.18
CA LEU A 22 -14.45 -7.03 9.84
C LEU A 22 -15.70 -7.36 9.00
N ALA A 23 -16.13 -8.62 8.99
CA ALA A 23 -17.30 -9.07 8.23
C ALA A 23 -18.61 -8.45 8.75
N LEU A 24 -18.76 -8.31 10.06
CA LEU A 24 -19.92 -7.65 10.66
C LEU A 24 -19.93 -6.13 10.40
N GLY A 25 -18.75 -5.50 10.37
CA GLY A 25 -18.60 -4.11 9.92
C GLY A 25 -19.01 -3.95 8.47
N GLN A 26 -18.51 -4.82 7.58
CA GLN A 26 -18.87 -4.83 6.16
C GLN A 26 -20.37 -5.04 5.93
N TYR A 27 -21.01 -5.95 6.67
CA TYR A 27 -22.46 -6.17 6.58
C TYR A 27 -23.28 -4.97 7.03
N ARG A 28 -22.80 -4.23 8.04
CA ARG A 28 -23.43 -2.98 8.48
C ARG A 28 -23.36 -1.90 7.42
N LEU A 29 -22.19 -1.71 6.81
CA LEU A 29 -21.96 -0.68 5.79
C LEU A 29 -22.69 -0.99 4.48
N GLN A 30 -22.85 -2.27 4.12
CA GLN A 30 -23.64 -2.69 2.95
C GLN A 30 -25.13 -2.34 3.03
N ASN A 31 -25.69 -2.28 4.24
CA ASN A 31 -27.13 -2.21 4.47
C ASN A 31 -27.63 -0.86 5.02
N LEU A 32 -26.75 0.13 5.21
CA LEU A 32 -27.10 1.49 5.62
C LEU A 32 -26.57 2.52 4.62
N GLU A 33 -27.31 3.62 4.41
CA GLU A 33 -26.74 4.83 3.77
C GLU A 33 -25.55 5.31 4.61
N LEU A 34 -24.45 5.67 3.94
CA LEU A 34 -23.24 6.16 4.59
C LEU A 34 -23.53 7.44 5.37
N SER A 35 -23.02 7.53 6.59
CA SER A 35 -22.91 8.81 7.29
C SER A 35 -21.91 9.72 6.56
N ASP A 36 -22.04 11.04 6.72
CA ASP A 36 -21.10 12.01 6.14
C ASP A 36 -19.64 11.73 6.57
N GLU A 37 -19.44 11.30 7.83
CA GLU A 37 -18.11 10.92 8.34
C GLU A 37 -17.54 9.67 7.66
N GLU A 38 -18.40 8.68 7.34
CA GLU A 38 -17.99 7.46 6.66
C GLU A 38 -17.70 7.74 5.18
N ALA A 39 -18.49 8.60 4.55
CA ALA A 39 -18.27 9.06 3.18
C ALA A 39 -16.93 9.81 3.05
N ASP A 40 -16.62 10.71 3.97
CA ASP A 40 -15.34 11.43 4.00
C ASP A 40 -14.15 10.47 4.19
N ASP A 41 -14.28 9.48 5.08
CA ASP A 41 -13.25 8.46 5.32
C ASP A 41 -13.03 7.56 4.09
N VAL A 42 -14.09 7.19 3.37
CA VAL A 42 -13.99 6.46 2.09
C VAL A 42 -13.21 7.30 1.08
N VAL A 43 -13.61 8.54 0.83
CA VAL A 43 -12.93 9.43 -0.13
C VAL A 43 -11.46 9.62 0.23
N PHE A 44 -11.16 9.78 1.52
CA PHE A 44 -9.78 9.85 1.99
C PHE A 44 -8.99 8.57 1.67
N LYS A 45 -9.57 7.39 1.93
CA LYS A 45 -8.94 6.10 1.64
C LYS A 45 -8.76 5.86 0.14
N GLU A 46 -9.70 6.27 -0.70
CA GLU A 46 -9.57 6.20 -2.16
C GLU A 46 -8.41 7.07 -2.66
N ALA A 47 -8.30 8.30 -2.15
CA ALA A 47 -7.20 9.20 -2.48
C ALA A 47 -5.85 8.64 -2.01
N TRP A 48 -5.83 8.04 -0.81
CA TRP A 48 -4.65 7.38 -0.26
C TRP A 48 -4.20 6.17 -1.11
N LEU A 49 -5.14 5.29 -1.49
CA LEU A 49 -4.89 4.16 -2.38
C LEU A 49 -4.34 4.62 -3.73
N THR A 50 -4.96 5.64 -4.32
CA THR A 50 -4.51 6.25 -5.58
C THR A 50 -3.06 6.75 -5.47
N TYR A 51 -2.72 7.43 -4.38
CA TYR A 51 -1.36 7.90 -4.14
C TYR A 51 -0.36 6.74 -4.02
N PHE A 52 -0.67 5.72 -3.21
CA PHE A 52 0.22 4.59 -2.99
C PHE A 52 0.47 3.79 -4.27
N TRP A 53 -0.57 3.50 -5.05
CA TRP A 53 -0.42 2.78 -6.33
C TRP A 53 0.34 3.60 -7.37
N ARG A 54 0.09 4.92 -7.45
CA ARG A 54 0.89 5.81 -8.30
C ARG A 54 2.35 5.80 -7.89
N ARG A 55 2.63 5.83 -6.59
CA ARG A 55 4.01 5.76 -6.08
C ARG A 55 4.65 4.41 -6.40
N ALA A 56 3.91 3.31 -6.27
CA ALA A 56 4.39 1.97 -6.63
C ALA A 56 4.82 1.90 -8.09
N LEU A 57 4.02 2.48 -9.01
CA LEU A 57 4.39 2.62 -10.42
C LEU A 57 5.68 3.43 -10.62
N THR A 58 5.79 4.60 -9.99
CA THR A 58 6.99 5.45 -10.12
C THR A 58 8.26 4.72 -9.71
N TYR A 59 8.19 3.91 -8.65
CA TYR A 59 9.31 3.15 -8.11
C TYR A 59 9.49 1.76 -8.77
N GLY A 60 8.67 1.40 -9.74
CA GLY A 60 8.74 0.10 -10.41
C GLY A 60 8.34 -1.09 -9.53
N VAL A 61 7.58 -0.84 -8.45
CA VAL A 61 7.09 -1.86 -7.52
C VAL A 61 5.78 -2.44 -8.04
N GLU A 62 5.74 -3.75 -8.26
CA GLU A 62 4.53 -4.49 -8.69
C GLU A 62 3.80 -3.81 -9.86
N VAL A 63 4.54 -3.40 -10.90
CA VAL A 63 4.08 -2.47 -11.97
C VAL A 63 2.75 -2.90 -12.60
N ASP A 64 2.62 -4.18 -12.96
CA ASP A 64 1.42 -4.69 -13.62
C ASP A 64 0.16 -4.58 -12.73
N ILE A 65 0.34 -4.84 -11.43
CA ILE A 65 -0.74 -4.74 -10.43
C ILE A 65 -1.03 -3.27 -10.14
N ALA A 66 0.02 -2.48 -9.91
CA ALA A 66 -0.10 -1.07 -9.61
C ALA A 66 -0.78 -0.27 -10.74
N GLU A 67 -0.54 -0.63 -12.00
CA GLU A 67 -1.22 -0.02 -13.15
C GLU A 67 -2.72 -0.33 -13.15
N ALA A 68 -3.07 -1.61 -12.96
CA ALA A 68 -4.46 -2.04 -12.93
C ALA A 68 -5.22 -1.40 -11.76
N CYS A 69 -4.65 -1.43 -10.55
CA CYS A 69 -5.24 -0.83 -9.35
C CYS A 69 -5.35 0.69 -9.48
N LEU A 70 -4.31 1.38 -9.99
CA LEU A 70 -4.38 2.82 -10.16
C LEU A 70 -5.47 3.24 -11.16
N ARG A 71 -5.61 2.51 -12.28
CA ARG A 71 -6.67 2.78 -13.26
C ARG A 71 -8.06 2.58 -12.67
N PHE A 72 -8.25 1.55 -11.84
CA PHE A 72 -9.50 1.33 -11.11
C PHE A 72 -9.82 2.54 -10.22
N TRP A 73 -8.90 2.94 -9.34
CA TRP A 73 -9.13 4.03 -8.39
C TRP A 73 -9.28 5.42 -9.03
N ILE A 74 -8.59 5.70 -10.15
CA ILE A 74 -8.75 6.96 -10.89
C ILE A 74 -10.14 7.04 -11.53
N ASN A 75 -10.65 5.94 -12.08
CA ASN A 75 -11.99 5.91 -12.68
C ASN A 75 -13.10 6.03 -11.64
N HIS A 76 -12.80 5.63 -10.40
CA HIS A 76 -13.71 5.69 -9.27
C HIS A 76 -13.73 7.07 -8.58
N ASN A 77 -12.56 7.73 -8.50
CA ASN A 77 -12.39 9.06 -7.91
C ASN A 77 -13.15 10.13 -8.69
N GLY A 78 -14.32 10.52 -8.19
CA GLY A 78 -15.16 11.57 -8.78
C GLY A 78 -16.66 11.31 -8.68
N GLN A 79 -17.06 10.12 -8.24
CA GLN A 79 -18.44 9.80 -7.92
C GLN A 79 -18.71 10.00 -6.42
N SER A 80 -19.97 10.19 -6.05
CA SER A 80 -20.35 10.22 -4.64
C SER A 80 -20.13 8.83 -4.03
N PRO A 81 -19.47 8.74 -2.86
CA PRO A 81 -19.16 7.47 -2.24
C PRO A 81 -20.45 6.71 -1.92
N THR A 82 -20.45 5.44 -2.31
CA THR A 82 -21.52 4.47 -2.14
C THR A 82 -21.15 3.45 -1.07
N SER A 83 -22.15 2.73 -0.56
CA SER A 83 -21.89 1.65 0.39
C SER A 83 -20.94 0.57 -0.15
N HIS A 84 -20.90 0.36 -1.46
CA HIS A 84 -19.96 -0.57 -2.11
C HIS A 84 -18.50 -0.12 -1.97
N ASP A 85 -18.27 1.19 -2.01
CA ASP A 85 -16.92 1.78 -2.00
C ASP A 85 -16.21 1.52 -0.67
N THR A 86 -16.96 1.39 0.42
CA THR A 86 -16.42 0.98 1.72
C THR A 86 -15.76 -0.41 1.67
N ILE A 87 -16.31 -1.32 0.87
CA ILE A 87 -15.78 -2.67 0.68
C ILE A 87 -14.55 -2.60 -0.21
N ASP A 88 -14.63 -1.84 -1.30
CA ASP A 88 -13.55 -1.69 -2.26
C ASP A 88 -12.31 -1.06 -1.60
N VAL A 89 -12.48 -0.01 -0.79
CA VAL A 89 -11.35 0.61 -0.08
C VAL A 89 -10.76 -0.35 0.95
N GLY A 90 -11.60 -1.13 1.63
CA GLY A 90 -11.16 -2.17 2.56
C GLY A 90 -10.33 -3.25 1.85
N GLN A 91 -10.78 -3.70 0.68
CA GLN A 91 -10.08 -4.68 -0.14
C GLN A 91 -8.76 -4.11 -0.69
N GLY A 92 -8.76 -2.87 -1.17
CA GLY A 92 -7.55 -2.19 -1.68
C GLY A 92 -6.48 -2.04 -0.59
N ILE A 93 -6.88 -1.70 0.64
CA ILE A 93 -5.96 -1.63 1.79
C ILE A 93 -5.41 -3.02 2.13
N LEU A 94 -6.25 -4.05 2.10
CA LEU A 94 -5.82 -5.42 2.35
C LEU A 94 -4.82 -5.90 1.30
N GLU A 95 -5.03 -5.54 0.03
CA GLU A 95 -4.14 -5.88 -1.07
C GLU A 95 -2.76 -5.23 -0.92
N LEU A 96 -2.70 -3.94 -0.58
CA LEU A 96 -1.44 -3.25 -0.27
C LEU A 96 -0.66 -3.96 0.85
N ARG A 97 -1.35 -4.38 1.91
CA ARG A 97 -0.73 -5.12 3.02
C ARG A 97 -0.27 -6.52 2.61
N LYS A 98 -1.09 -7.24 1.84
CA LYS A 98 -0.79 -8.59 1.37
C LYS A 98 0.43 -8.62 0.46
N LEU A 99 0.58 -7.61 -0.39
CA LEU A 99 1.73 -7.44 -1.29
C LEU A 99 2.92 -6.75 -0.60
N GLY A 100 2.75 -6.27 0.64
CA GLY A 100 3.82 -5.58 1.37
C GLY A 100 4.30 -4.30 0.68
N ILE A 101 3.42 -3.61 -0.06
CA ILE A 101 3.77 -2.47 -0.92
C ILE A 101 4.47 -1.36 -0.14
N GLU A 102 4.04 -1.09 1.10
CA GLU A 102 4.69 -0.08 1.97
C GLU A 102 6.17 -0.40 2.20
N GLN A 103 6.50 -1.66 2.49
CA GLN A 103 7.88 -2.09 2.69
C GLN A 103 8.67 -2.02 1.39
N GLN A 104 8.10 -2.53 0.28
CA GLN A 104 8.74 -2.48 -1.03
C GLN A 104 9.04 -1.04 -1.47
N LEU A 105 8.09 -0.12 -1.27
CA LEU A 105 8.26 1.30 -1.53
C LEU A 105 9.32 1.95 -0.65
N TRP A 106 9.38 1.58 0.63
CA TRP A 106 10.41 2.07 1.54
C TRP A 106 11.81 1.62 1.09
N GLU A 107 11.98 0.35 0.71
CA GLU A 107 13.25 -0.18 0.21
C GLU A 107 13.65 0.46 -1.13
N ALA A 108 12.70 0.61 -2.06
CA ALA A 108 12.94 1.24 -3.36
C ALA A 108 13.33 2.72 -3.20
N SER A 109 12.66 3.45 -2.31
CA SER A 109 12.97 4.85 -2.01
C SER A 109 14.38 5.02 -1.43
N ARG A 110 14.85 4.07 -0.60
CA ARG A 110 16.24 4.12 -0.08
C ARG A 110 17.28 3.88 -1.17
N LYS A 111 17.04 2.95 -2.10
CA LYS A 111 17.94 2.71 -3.23
C LYS A 111 18.08 3.94 -4.13
N GLU A 112 17.00 4.70 -4.32
CA GLU A 112 17.03 5.97 -5.06
C GLU A 112 17.93 7.02 -4.40
N ILE A 113 17.98 7.09 -3.06
CA ILE A 113 18.82 8.03 -2.31
C ILE A 113 20.31 7.64 -2.39
N ASP A 114 20.62 6.36 -2.45
CA ASP A 114 22.01 5.85 -2.55
C ASP A 114 22.58 5.97 -3.99
N GLN A 115 21.72 5.96 -5.01
CA GLN A 115 22.10 6.08 -6.43
C GLN A 115 22.88 7.37 -6.79
N PRO A 116 22.50 8.59 -6.36
CA PRO A 116 23.26 9.81 -6.65
C PRO A 116 24.61 9.84 -5.93
N ALA A 117 24.74 9.18 -4.77
CA ALA A 117 26.01 9.08 -4.06
C ALA A 117 27.03 8.23 -4.82
N LEU A 118 26.59 7.12 -5.43
CA LEU A 118 27.45 6.27 -6.26
C LEU A 118 27.94 6.99 -7.53
N LEU A 119 27.08 7.76 -8.19
CA LEU A 119 27.46 8.54 -9.37
C LEU A 119 28.42 9.69 -9.03
N ALA A 120 28.23 10.35 -7.88
CA ALA A 120 29.13 11.40 -7.41
C ALA A 120 30.53 10.85 -7.06
N VAL A 121 30.60 9.70 -6.40
CA VAL A 121 31.87 9.03 -6.07
C VAL A 121 32.59 8.58 -7.35
N HIS A 122 31.86 7.99 -8.31
CA HIS A 122 32.44 7.53 -9.57
C HIS A 122 33.00 8.69 -10.41
N ASN A 123 32.26 9.81 -10.49
CA ASN A 123 32.71 11.00 -11.21
C ASN A 123 33.92 11.67 -10.54
N HIS A 124 33.99 11.68 -9.22
CA HIS A 124 35.15 12.20 -8.49
C HIS A 124 36.40 11.33 -8.70
N GLU A 125 36.24 10.01 -8.71
CA GLU A 125 37.34 9.07 -8.97
C GLU A 125 37.91 9.20 -10.39
N LEU A 126 37.04 9.44 -11.38
CA LEU A 126 37.45 9.69 -12.76
C LEU A 126 38.18 11.03 -12.92
N SER A 127 37.74 12.07 -12.18
CA SER A 127 38.41 13.37 -12.15
C SER A 127 39.85 13.27 -11.62
N ILE A 128 40.05 12.57 -10.50
CA ILE A 128 41.37 12.40 -9.88
C ILE A 128 42.32 11.60 -10.80
N LYS A 129 41.82 10.55 -11.46
CA LYS A 129 42.61 9.75 -12.40
C LYS A 129 43.02 10.55 -13.64
N LEU A 130 42.20 11.49 -14.10
CA LEU A 130 42.50 12.34 -15.25
C LEU A 130 43.56 13.39 -14.92
N GLU A 131 43.53 13.98 -13.71
CA GLU A 131 44.54 14.94 -13.25
C GLU A 131 45.89 14.27 -12.96
N ALA A 132 45.93 13.02 -12.51
CA ALA A 132 47.17 12.30 -12.24
C ALA A 132 47.91 11.81 -13.51
N LEU A 133 47.27 11.88 -14.68
CA LEU A 133 47.83 11.50 -15.99
C LEU A 133 48.23 12.70 -16.86
N SER A 134 48.05 13.93 -16.37
CA SER A 134 48.52 15.18 -16.99
C SER A 134 49.83 15.66 -16.37
#